data_AF-A0A0K0IWI4-F1
#
_entry.id   AF-A0A0K0IWI4-F1
#
_cell.length_a   1.000
_cell.length_b   1.000
_cell.length_c   1.000
_cell.angle_alpha   90.00
_cell.angle_beta   90.00
_cell.angle_gamma   90.00
#
_symmetry.space_group_name_H-M   'P 1'
#
loop_
_entity.id
_entity.type
_entity.pdbx_description
1 polymer ?
#
loop_
_entity_poly.entity_id
_entity_poly.type
_entity_poly.pdbx_seq_one_letter_code
_entity_poly.pdbx_strand_id
1 'polypeptide(L)'
;MSLKDYKLKQKNLINEQQKLLEIDIEMMKKECTPDKYINQVPEFINGTTKPLPIWKRQMLARKIANEDMQKKEEEFRRKFHEWKAQFYPIGYKPKC
;
A
#
# COMPACT_ATOMS: atom_id res chain seq x y z
N MET A 1 -34.23 -14.50 -4.12
CA MET A 1 -33.36 -13.30 -3.98
C MET A 1 -33.45 -12.53 -5.28
N SER A 2 -33.85 -11.24 -5.26
CA SER A 2 -33.97 -10.44 -6.48
C SER A 2 -32.60 -10.02 -7.03
N LEU A 3 -32.51 -9.75 -8.33
CA LEU A 3 -31.32 -9.14 -8.94
C LEU A 3 -30.96 -7.81 -8.25
N LYS A 4 -31.96 -7.07 -7.76
CA LYS A 4 -31.76 -5.83 -6.99
C LYS A 4 -31.08 -6.12 -5.65
N ASP A 5 -31.56 -7.12 -4.92
CA ASP A 5 -31.01 -7.53 -3.62
C ASP A 5 -29.56 -8.02 -3.77
N TYR A 6 -29.28 -8.78 -4.83
CA TYR A 6 -27.93 -9.25 -5.16
C TYR A 6 -26.97 -8.08 -5.38
N LYS A 7 -27.34 -7.11 -6.23
CA LYS A 7 -26.51 -5.92 -6.51
C LYS A 7 -26.29 -5.08 -5.25
N LEU A 8 -27.31 -4.94 -4.41
CA LEU A 8 -27.20 -4.22 -3.14
C LEU A 8 -26.21 -4.91 -2.18
N LYS A 9 -26.31 -6.25 -2.06
CA LYS A 9 -25.39 -7.03 -1.23
C LYS A 9 -23.94 -6.90 -1.70
N GLN A 10 -23.69 -6.94 -3.01
CA GLN A 10 -22.35 -6.75 -3.56
C GLN A 10 -21.80 -5.35 -3.30
N LYS A 11 -22.64 -4.31 -3.45
CA LYS A 11 -22.24 -2.93 -3.12
C LYS A 11 -21.86 -2.78 -1.65
N ASN A 12 -22.63 -3.36 -0.74
CA ASN A 12 -22.36 -3.28 0.70
C ASN A 12 -21.05 -3.99 1.05
N LEU A 13 -20.83 -5.19 0.50
CA LEU A 13 -19.60 -5.96 0.68
C LEU A 13 -18.35 -5.20 0.19
N ILE A 14 -18.43 -4.56 -0.99
CA ILE A 14 -17.34 -3.71 -1.50
C ILE A 14 -17.07 -2.53 -0.56
N ASN A 15 -18.12 -1.89 -0.06
CA ASN A 15 -17.98 -0.75 0.86
C ASN A 15 -17.36 -1.17 2.21
N GLU A 16 -17.75 -2.31 2.76
CA GLU A 16 -17.17 -2.86 3.99
C GLU A 16 -15.69 -3.16 3.80
N GLN A 17 -15.33 -3.84 2.70
CA GLN A 17 -13.95 -4.16 2.40
C GLN A 17 -13.09 -2.92 2.14
N GLN A 18 -13.67 -1.87 1.55
CA GLN A 18 -12.99 -0.59 1.38
C GLN A 18 -12.69 0.08 2.73
N LYS A 19 -13.59 -0.01 3.72
CA LYS A 19 -13.32 0.53 5.06
C LYS A 19 -12.19 -0.22 5.75
N LEU A 20 -12.17 -1.55 5.65
CA LEU A 20 -11.11 -2.38 6.21
C LEU A 20 -9.75 -2.05 5.58
N LEU A 21 -9.71 -1.88 4.25
CA LEU A 21 -8.50 -1.46 3.54
C LEU A 21 -7.91 -0.15 4.08
N GLU A 22 -8.74 0.87 4.30
CA GLU A 22 -8.24 2.16 4.80
C GLU A 22 -7.73 2.05 6.25
N ILE A 23 -8.34 1.19 7.08
CA ILE A 23 -7.84 0.87 8.42
C ILE A 23 -6.46 0.19 8.35
N ASP A 24 -6.31 -0.80 7.46
CA ASP A 24 -5.03 -1.51 7.28
C ASP A 24 -3.92 -0.56 6.80
N ILE A 25 -4.23 0.34 5.87
CA ILE A 25 -3.29 1.38 5.40
C ILE A 25 -2.92 2.33 6.55
N GLU A 26 -3.88 2.74 7.38
CA GLU A 26 -3.62 3.62 8.52
C GLU A 26 -2.74 2.95 9.58
N MET A 27 -3.00 1.67 9.91
CA MET A 27 -2.18 0.91 10.84
C MET A 27 -0.75 0.73 10.32
N MET A 28 -0.59 0.37 9.04
CA MET A 28 0.71 0.25 8.40
C MET A 28 1.51 1.56 8.46
N LYS A 29 0.86 2.71 8.21
CA LYS A 29 1.48 4.03 8.32
C LYS A 29 1.94 4.34 9.74
N LYS A 30 1.17 3.96 10.76
CA LYS A 30 1.55 4.14 12.18
C LYS A 30 2.73 3.27 12.58
N GLU A 31 2.81 2.04 12.08
CA GLU A 31 3.88 1.11 12.40
C GLU A 31 5.20 1.44 11.68
N CYS A 32 5.15 2.21 10.60
CA CYS A 32 6.34 2.59 9.84
C CYS A 32 7.14 3.70 10.54
N THR A 33 8.11 3.29 11.35
CA THR A 33 9.05 4.22 11.99
C THR A 33 10.37 4.32 11.18
N PRO A 34 10.92 5.53 10.97
CA PRO A 34 12.18 5.70 10.24
C PRO A 34 13.36 4.94 10.84
N ASP A 35 13.35 4.70 12.16
CA ASP A 35 14.42 4.00 12.87
C ASP A 35 14.58 2.54 12.39
N LYS A 36 13.50 1.91 11.94
CA LYS A 36 13.54 0.56 11.33
C LYS A 36 14.39 0.52 10.05
N TYR A 37 14.64 1.67 9.42
CA TYR A 37 15.34 1.79 8.15
C TYR A 37 16.76 2.33 8.29
N ILE A 38 17.21 2.69 9.50
CA ILE A 38 18.57 3.21 9.74
C ILE A 38 19.64 2.21 9.28
N ASN A 39 19.41 0.92 9.47
CA ASN A 39 20.34 -0.14 9.04
C ASN A 39 20.44 -0.29 7.52
N GLN A 40 19.47 0.22 6.75
CA GLN A 40 19.52 0.24 5.28
C GLN A 40 20.30 1.45 4.76
N VAL A 41 20.64 2.41 5.62
CA VAL A 41 21.40 3.59 5.26
C VAL A 41 22.89 3.34 5.47
N PRO A 42 23.74 3.60 4.45
CA PRO A 42 25.19 3.49 4.60
C PRO A 42 25.71 4.33 5.77
N GLU A 43 26.73 3.79 6.45
CA GLU A 43 27.39 4.50 7.54
C GLU A 43 28.44 5.50 7.03
N PHE A 44 28.99 5.25 5.85
CA PHE A 44 30.10 5.99 5.25
C PHE A 44 29.74 6.54 3.88
N ILE A 45 30.42 7.62 3.49
CA ILE A 45 30.32 8.16 2.14
C ILE A 45 31.01 7.18 1.18
N ASN A 46 30.33 6.84 0.08
CA ASN A 46 30.81 5.86 -0.89
C ASN A 46 32.25 6.17 -1.36
N GLY A 47 33.12 5.16 -1.32
CA GLY A 47 34.53 5.29 -1.69
C GLY A 47 35.41 6.02 -0.66
N THR A 48 34.90 6.29 0.55
CA THR A 48 35.67 6.95 1.62
C THR A 48 35.43 6.28 2.98
N THR A 49 36.35 6.52 3.91
CA THR A 49 36.20 6.13 5.33
C THR A 49 35.50 7.22 6.16
N LYS A 50 35.01 8.30 5.54
CA LYS A 50 34.36 9.40 6.25
C LYS A 50 32.92 9.01 6.60
N PRO A 51 32.52 9.08 7.89
CA PRO A 51 31.16 8.73 8.28
C PRO A 51 30.16 9.75 7.73
N LEU A 52 28.97 9.26 7.38
CA LEU A 52 27.83 10.10 7.05
C LEU A 52 27.31 10.78 8.33
N PRO A 53 27.08 12.10 8.30
CA PRO A 53 26.47 12.79 9.42
C PRO A 53 25.13 12.17 9.81
N ILE A 54 24.85 12.10 11.12
CA ILE A 54 23.65 11.46 11.67
C ILE A 54 22.37 12.02 11.04
N TRP A 55 22.27 13.34 10.88
CA TRP A 55 21.11 14.00 10.27
C TRP A 55 20.88 13.53 8.82
N LYS A 56 21.96 13.30 8.07
CA LYS A 56 21.88 12.81 6.68
C LYS A 56 21.45 11.35 6.66
N ARG A 57 21.93 10.54 7.63
CA ARG A 57 21.48 9.15 7.78
C ARG A 57 19.99 9.08 8.12
N GLN A 58 19.51 9.91 9.05
CA GLN A 58 18.09 10.00 9.41
C GLN A 58 17.22 10.45 8.23
N MET A 59 17.69 11.41 7.42
CA MET A 59 16.96 11.85 6.22
C MET A 59 16.83 10.71 5.20
N LEU A 60 17.91 9.96 4.95
CA LEU A 60 17.87 8.82 4.03
C LEU A 60 16.96 7.70 4.56
N ALA A 61 17.02 7.40 5.86
CA ALA A 61 16.14 6.40 6.48
C ALA A 61 14.65 6.78 6.33
N ARG A 62 14.31 8.07 6.51
CA ARG A 62 12.97 8.59 6.25
C ARG A 62 12.55 8.43 4.79
N LYS A 63 13.47 8.66 3.84
CA LYS A 63 13.19 8.49 2.42
C LYS A 63 12.87 7.03 2.09
N ILE A 64 13.68 6.09 2.59
CA ILE A 64 13.46 4.65 2.41
C ILE A 64 12.12 4.23 3.03
N ALA A 65 11.83 4.71 4.26
CA ALA A 65 10.56 4.45 4.93
C ALA A 65 9.36 4.92 4.10
N ASN A 66 9.44 6.13 3.52
CA ASN A 66 8.39 6.68 2.68
C ASN A 66 8.19 5.88 1.39
N GLU A 67 9.27 5.47 0.73
CA GLU A 67 9.19 4.65 -0.48
C GLU A 67 8.59 3.27 -0.20
N ASP A 68 8.97 2.64 0.93
CA ASP A 68 8.41 1.36 1.35
C ASP A 68 6.92 1.46 1.69
N MET A 69 6.51 2.52 2.41
CA MET A 69 5.10 2.80 2.67
C MET A 69 4.29 2.99 1.39
N GLN A 70 4.81 3.76 0.43
CA GLN A 70 4.14 3.98 -0.84
C GLN A 70 3.95 2.67 -1.61
N LYS A 71 4.99 1.82 -1.68
CA LYS A 71 4.88 0.51 -2.34
C LYS A 71 3.87 -0.40 -1.66
N LYS A 72 3.86 -0.46 -0.33
CA LYS A 72 2.88 -1.26 0.43
C LYS A 72 1.47 -0.76 0.24
N GLU A 73 1.25 0.55 0.31
CA GLU A 73 -0.06 1.15 0.07
C GLU A 73 -0.55 0.87 -1.35
N GLU A 74 0.32 0.99 -2.35
CA GLU A 74 0.00 0.66 -3.75
C GLU A 74 -0.37 -0.83 -3.89
N GLU A 75 0.35 -1.73 -3.23
CA GLU A 75 0.04 -3.17 -3.25
C GLU A 75 -1.32 -3.48 -2.62
N PHE A 76 -1.65 -2.86 -1.49
CA PHE A 76 -2.95 -2.99 -0.84
C PHE A 76 -4.08 -2.51 -1.76
N ARG A 77 -3.91 -1.32 -2.37
CA ARG A 77 -4.89 -0.76 -3.31
C ARG A 77 -5.03 -1.64 -4.55
N ARG A 78 -3.93 -2.15 -5.11
CA ARG A 78 -3.93 -3.06 -6.27
C ARG A 78 -4.71 -4.33 -5.97
N LYS A 79 -4.42 -5.02 -4.86
CA LYS A 79 -5.15 -6.23 -4.42
C LYS A 79 -6.65 -5.98 -4.26
N PHE A 80 -7.01 -4.83 -3.67
CA PHE A 80 -8.42 -4.45 -3.55
C PHE A 80 -9.09 -4.22 -4.91
N HIS A 81 -8.40 -3.58 -5.86
CA HIS A 81 -8.92 -3.37 -7.22
C HIS A 81 -9.11 -4.70 -7.97
N GLU A 82 -8.13 -5.60 -7.90
CA GLU A 82 -8.21 -6.95 -8.49
C GLU A 82 -9.38 -7.76 -7.91
N TRP A 83 -9.55 -7.72 -6.59
CA TRP A 83 -10.69 -8.33 -5.91
C TRP A 83 -12.02 -7.71 -6.34
N LYS A 84 -12.11 -6.38 -6.37
CA LYS A 84 -13.33 -5.64 -6.76
C LYS A 84 -13.74 -5.93 -8.21
N ALA A 85 -12.79 -6.18 -9.10
CA ALA A 85 -13.06 -6.52 -10.50
C ALA A 85 -13.85 -7.84 -10.66
N GLN A 86 -13.80 -8.75 -9.69
CA GLN A 86 -14.57 -10.00 -9.72
C GLN A 86 -16.09 -9.78 -9.69
N PHE A 87 -16.54 -8.65 -9.14
CA PHE A 87 -17.97 -8.30 -9.02
C PHE A 87 -18.51 -7.54 -10.23
N TYR A 88 -17.63 -7.06 -11.10
CA TYR A 88 -17.96 -6.40 -12.35
C TYR A 88 -17.24 -7.11 -13.49
N PRO A 89 -17.78 -8.21 -14.03
CA PRO A 89 -17.25 -8.75 -15.26
C PRO A 89 -17.34 -7.65 -16.31
N ILE A 90 -16.18 -7.13 -16.71
CA ILE A 90 -16.01 -6.27 -17.88
C ILE A 90 -16.80 -6.92 -19.00
N GLY A 91 -17.72 -6.16 -19.60
CA GLY A 91 -18.69 -6.67 -20.56
C GLY A 91 -18.07 -7.57 -21.62
N TYR A 92 -18.18 -8.89 -21.43
CA TYR A 92 -17.95 -9.87 -22.48
C TYR A 92 -19.27 -10.01 -23.22
N LYS A 93 -19.48 -9.17 -24.23
CA LYS A 93 -20.39 -9.55 -25.30
C LYS A 93 -19.62 -10.54 -26.17
N PRO A 94 -20.03 -11.82 -26.28
CA PRO A 94 -19.56 -12.63 -27.38
C PRO A 94 -20.00 -11.90 -28.66
N LYS A 95 -19.03 -11.58 -29.52
CA LYS A 95 -19.34 -11.19 -30.90
C LYS A 95 -19.95 -12.44 -31.55
N CYS A 96 -21.26 -12.42 -31.75
CA CYS A 96 -21.91 -13.25 -32.77
C CYS A 96 -21.56 -12.71 -34.15
#